data_AF-D0UKU6-F1
#
_entry.id   AF-D0UKU6-F1
#
_cell.length_a   1.000
_cell.length_b   1.000
_cell.length_c   1.000
_cell.angle_alpha   90.00
_cell.angle_beta   90.00
_cell.angle_gamma   90.00
#
_symmetry.space_group_name_H-M   'P 1'
#
loop_
_entity.id
_entity.type
_entity.pdbx_description
1 polymer ?
#
loop_
_entity_poly.entity_id
_entity_poly.type
_entity_poly.pdbx_seq_one_letter_code
_entity_poly.pdbx_strand_id
1 'polypeptide(L)'
;VGRKRGGRSFGGHSEQENTLNQLLVEMDGFNTASNVVVLAATNRMDILDPALLRPGRFDRQIYVPAPDIKGRASIFKVHLKNLKTMVNKDELSRKMAALTPGFTGADISNVCNEAALIAARDLQTEINLK
;
A
#
# COMPACT_ATOMS: atom_id res chain seq x y z
N VAL A 1 15.77 4.61 6.10
CA VAL A 1 15.81 5.30 7.40
C VAL A 1 15.04 4.45 8.40
N GLY A 2 15.60 4.12 9.58
CA GLY A 2 14.89 3.37 10.63
C GLY A 2 15.13 1.85 10.72
N ARG A 3 16.18 1.30 10.09
CA ARG A 3 16.52 -0.14 10.18
C ARG A 3 17.22 -0.47 11.51
N LYS A 4 16.89 -1.62 12.11
CA LYS A 4 17.49 -2.18 13.32
C LYS A 4 19.00 -2.30 13.18
N ARG A 5 19.71 -1.84 14.22
CA ARG A 5 21.18 -1.81 14.31
C ARG A 5 21.77 -3.23 14.08
N GLY A 6 22.71 -3.34 13.16
CA GLY A 6 23.54 -4.54 12.99
C GLY A 6 24.82 -4.40 13.80
N GLY A 7 25.12 -5.35 14.67
CA GLY A 7 26.35 -5.33 15.46
C GLY A 7 27.61 -5.39 14.59
N ARG A 8 28.58 -4.52 14.88
CA ARG A 8 29.96 -4.49 14.39
C ARG A 8 30.13 -4.44 12.85
N SER A 9 29.87 -3.27 12.25
CA SER A 9 30.53 -2.88 11.01
C SER A 9 31.13 -1.48 11.17
N PHE A 10 32.46 -1.42 11.29
CA PHE A 10 33.23 -0.19 11.44
C PHE A 10 33.22 0.60 10.12
N GLY A 11 32.52 1.74 10.11
CA GLY A 11 32.64 2.77 9.08
C GLY A 11 31.54 2.72 8.01
N GLY A 12 30.44 3.44 8.22
CA GLY A 12 29.45 3.71 7.16
C GLY A 12 28.02 4.04 7.59
N HIS A 13 27.66 3.92 8.87
CA HIS A 13 26.26 4.02 9.33
C HIS A 13 25.92 5.29 10.16
N SER A 14 26.87 6.20 10.39
CA SER A 14 26.69 7.34 11.31
C SER A 14 25.60 8.33 10.87
N GLU A 15 25.45 8.60 9.58
CA GLU A 15 24.47 9.58 9.08
C GLU A 15 23.02 9.04 9.18
N GLN A 16 22.83 7.75 8.90
CA GLN A 16 21.51 7.10 9.03
C GLN A 16 21.07 7.00 10.49
N GLU A 17 22.02 6.81 11.41
CA GLU A 17 21.75 6.78 12.85
C GLU A 17 21.48 8.18 13.40
N ASN A 18 22.26 9.19 13.00
CA ASN A 18 22.04 10.58 13.42
C ASN A 18 20.69 11.12 12.92
N THR A 19 20.33 10.84 11.67
CA THR A 19 19.02 11.22 11.13
C THR A 19 17.86 10.51 11.82
N LEU A 20 18.03 9.24 12.20
CA LEU A 20 17.02 8.51 12.99
C LEU A 20 16.84 9.11 14.39
N ASN A 21 17.95 9.39 15.08
CA ASN A 21 17.89 9.97 16.42
C ASN A 21 17.23 11.36 16.39
N GLN A 22 17.55 12.20 15.40
CA GLN A 22 16.89 13.49 15.26
C GLN A 22 15.39 13.33 15.03
N LEU A 23 14.97 12.40 14.17
CA LEU A 23 13.55 12.11 13.95
C LEU A 23 12.84 11.71 15.26
N LEU A 24 13.48 10.90 16.11
CA LEU A 24 12.92 10.50 17.40
C LEU A 24 12.75 11.69 18.35
N VAL A 25 13.71 12.63 18.38
CA VAL A 25 13.63 13.84 19.21
C VAL A 25 12.50 14.76 18.72
N GLU A 26 12.36 14.95 17.41
CA GLU A 26 11.26 15.74 16.84
C GLU A 26 9.89 15.09 17.12
N MET A 27 9.81 13.76 17.06
CA MET A 27 8.58 13.03 17.37
C MET A 27 8.18 13.17 18.85
N ASP A 28 9.13 13.15 19.77
CA ASP A 28 8.88 13.39 21.20
C ASP A 28 8.60 14.88 21.51
N GLY A 29 9.03 15.79 20.62
CA GLY A 29 8.88 17.25 20.74
C GLY A 29 7.49 17.79 20.37
N PHE A 30 6.61 16.97 19.78
CA PHE A 30 5.21 17.35 19.55
C PHE A 30 4.43 17.33 20.87
N ASN A 31 4.45 18.46 21.60
CA ASN A 31 3.55 18.67 22.72
C ASN A 31 2.08 18.71 22.25
N THR A 32 1.13 18.42 23.14
CA THR A 32 -0.34 18.45 22.88
C THR A 32 -0.90 19.78 22.35
N ALA A 33 -0.08 20.83 22.26
CA ALA A 33 -0.43 22.10 21.63
C ALA A 33 -0.34 22.07 20.09
N SER A 34 0.37 21.10 19.50
CA SER A 34 0.47 20.93 18.04
C SER A 34 -0.48 19.83 17.55
N ASN A 35 -1.47 20.21 16.72
CA ASN A 35 -2.42 19.31 16.08
C ASN A 35 -1.80 18.58 14.88
N VAL A 36 -0.71 17.84 15.09
CA VAL A 36 -0.01 17.09 14.03
C VAL A 36 -0.26 15.60 14.20
N VAL A 37 -0.68 14.94 13.12
CA VAL A 37 -0.84 13.48 13.06
C VAL A 37 0.19 12.91 12.09
N VAL A 38 1.00 11.95 12.54
CA VAL A 38 2.02 11.30 11.72
C VAL A 38 1.54 9.91 11.29
N LEU A 39 1.52 9.67 9.99
CA LEU A 39 1.20 8.37 9.38
C LEU A 39 2.45 7.81 8.70
N ALA A 40 2.77 6.55 8.97
CA ALA A 40 3.88 5.84 8.33
C ALA A 40 3.42 4.48 7.80
N ALA A 41 4.02 4.04 6.68
CA ALA A 41 3.75 2.75 6.07
C ALA A 41 5.06 1.97 5.89
N THR A 42 5.04 0.67 6.20
CA THR A 42 6.18 -0.23 5.99
C THR A 42 5.69 -1.62 5.59
N ASN A 43 6.41 -2.27 4.67
CA ASN A 43 6.22 -3.67 4.34
C ASN A 43 7.12 -4.60 5.19
N ARG A 44 7.96 -4.02 6.05
CA ARG A 44 8.96 -4.74 6.86
C ARG A 44 9.04 -4.16 8.27
N MET A 45 8.09 -4.55 9.12
CA MET A 45 8.12 -4.16 10.54
C MET A 45 9.22 -4.88 11.34
N ASP A 46 9.65 -6.06 10.88
CA ASP A 46 10.67 -6.93 11.49
C ASP A 46 12.03 -6.25 11.63
N ILE A 47 12.35 -5.36 10.69
CA ILE A 47 13.62 -4.66 10.64
C ILE A 47 13.55 -3.25 11.21
N LEU A 48 12.41 -2.79 11.72
CA LEU A 48 12.34 -1.43 12.28
C LEU A 48 13.07 -1.32 13.61
N ASP A 49 13.65 -0.14 13.89
CA ASP A 49 14.20 0.16 15.20
C ASP A 49 13.06 0.15 16.25
N PRO A 50 13.15 -0.68 17.32
CA PRO A 50 12.14 -0.73 18.38
C PRO A 50 11.88 0.62 19.06
N ALA A 51 12.81 1.57 19.00
CA ALA A 51 12.63 2.91 19.53
C ALA A 51 11.49 3.67 18.82
N LEU A 52 11.25 3.41 17.54
CA LEU A 52 10.16 4.06 16.77
C LEU A 52 8.77 3.56 17.20
N LEU A 53 8.68 2.35 17.74
CA LEU A 53 7.43 1.67 18.09
C LEU A 53 7.01 1.88 19.56
N ARG A 54 7.73 2.72 20.31
CA ARG A 54 7.40 3.02 21.70
C ARG A 54 6.16 3.92 21.80
N PRO A 55 5.39 3.82 22.89
CA PRO A 55 4.26 4.73 23.14
C PRO A 55 4.68 6.20 23.00
N GLY A 56 3.84 7.01 22.36
CA GLY A 56 4.11 8.42 22.05
C GLY A 56 4.76 8.67 20.68
N ARG A 57 5.16 7.61 19.96
CA ARG A 57 5.71 7.69 18.58
C ARG A 57 4.78 6.96 17.60
N PHE A 58 5.23 5.89 16.95
CA PHE A 58 4.33 5.01 16.18
C PHE A 58 3.68 3.97 17.11
N ASP A 59 2.82 4.47 18.00
CA ASP A 59 2.15 3.68 19.02
C ASP A 59 1.00 2.81 18.46
N ARG A 60 0.33 3.29 17.40
CA ARG A 60 -0.73 2.56 16.69
C ARG A 60 -0.20 1.85 15.45
N GLN A 61 -0.36 0.54 15.44
CA GLN A 61 0.02 -0.32 14.31
C GLN A 61 -1.25 -0.93 13.71
N ILE A 62 -1.47 -0.67 12.42
CA ILE A 62 -2.61 -1.22 11.67
C ILE A 62 -2.04 -2.16 10.61
N TYR A 63 -2.33 -3.45 10.75
CA TYR A 63 -1.96 -4.44 9.74
C TYR A 63 -2.98 -4.42 8.60
N VAL A 64 -2.49 -4.31 7.37
CA VAL A 64 -3.32 -4.35 6.16
C VAL A 64 -3.08 -5.68 5.45
N PRO A 65 -3.98 -6.67 5.61
CA PRO A 65 -3.85 -7.95 4.91
C PRO A 65 -4.18 -7.81 3.42
N ALA A 66 -3.86 -8.85 2.64
CA ALA A 66 -4.38 -8.99 1.29
C ALA A 66 -5.93 -9.03 1.31
N PRO A 67 -6.60 -8.49 0.28
CA PRO A 67 -8.05 -8.40 0.27
C PRO A 67 -8.70 -9.79 0.13
N ASP A 68 -9.80 -9.97 0.87
CA ASP A 68 -10.67 -11.12 0.73
C ASP A 68 -11.50 -11.03 -0.58
N ILE A 69 -12.36 -12.01 -0.84
CA ILE A 69 -13.18 -12.03 -2.07
C ILE A 69 -14.08 -10.79 -2.19
N LYS A 70 -14.66 -10.31 -1.08
CA LYS A 70 -15.52 -9.12 -1.09
C LYS A 70 -14.70 -7.83 -1.29
N GLY A 71 -13.54 -7.75 -0.67
CA GLY A 71 -12.56 -6.69 -0.84
C GLY A 71 -12.09 -6.60 -2.28
N ARG A 72 -11.69 -7.73 -2.89
CA ARG A 72 -11.30 -7.77 -4.31
C ARG A 72 -12.44 -7.31 -5.22
N ALA A 73 -13.67 -7.77 -5.00
CA ALA A 73 -14.83 -7.31 -5.78
C ALA A 73 -15.02 -5.79 -5.67
N SER A 74 -14.85 -5.23 -4.46
CA SER A 74 -14.95 -3.79 -4.23
C SER A 74 -13.83 -3.01 -4.93
N ILE A 75 -12.60 -3.53 -4.90
CA ILE A 75 -11.45 -2.93 -5.59
C ILE A 75 -11.67 -2.97 -7.11
N PHE A 76 -12.09 -4.12 -7.67
CA PHE A 76 -12.47 -4.23 -9.07
C PHE A 76 -13.55 -3.20 -9.44
N LYS A 77 -14.58 -3.05 -8.60
CA LYS A 77 -15.65 -2.07 -8.85
C LYS A 77 -15.11 -0.63 -8.97
N VAL A 78 -14.13 -0.25 -8.14
CA VAL A 78 -13.47 1.06 -8.21
C VAL A 78 -12.72 1.22 -9.54
N HIS A 79 -11.87 0.25 -9.91
CA HIS A 79 -11.07 0.36 -11.14
C HIS A 79 -11.90 0.21 -12.43
N LEU A 80 -12.97 -0.58 -12.40
CA LEU A 80 -13.90 -0.72 -13.53
C LEU A 80 -14.78 0.53 -13.74
N LYS A 81 -14.93 1.40 -12.73
CA LYS A 81 -15.82 2.57 -12.81
C LYS A 81 -15.50 3.46 -14.01
N ASN A 82 -14.21 3.70 -14.28
CA ASN A 82 -13.76 4.60 -15.34
C ASN A 82 -13.57 3.92 -16.70
N LEU A 83 -13.69 2.58 -16.78
CA LEU A 83 -13.52 1.84 -18.02
C LEU A 83 -14.83 1.78 -18.82
N LYS A 84 -14.73 1.96 -20.14
CA LYS A 84 -15.86 1.78 -21.07
C LYS A 84 -16.02 0.30 -21.38
N THR A 85 -17.18 -0.27 -21.05
CA THR A 85 -17.53 -1.66 -21.34
C THR A 85 -19.05 -1.80 -21.33
N MET A 86 -19.58 -2.66 -22.19
CA MET A 86 -21.00 -3.02 -22.24
C MET A 86 -21.40 -4.02 -21.15
N VAL A 87 -20.40 -4.67 -20.52
CA VAL A 87 -20.63 -5.69 -19.50
C VAL A 87 -21.05 -5.03 -18.19
N ASN A 88 -21.99 -5.67 -17.48
CA ASN A 88 -22.37 -5.24 -16.15
C ASN A 88 -21.15 -5.28 -15.20
N LYS A 89 -20.69 -4.10 -14.76
CA LYS A 89 -19.51 -3.94 -13.90
C LYS A 89 -19.66 -4.60 -12.51
N ASP A 90 -20.88 -4.69 -11.99
CA ASP A 90 -21.15 -5.32 -10.70
C ASP A 90 -21.11 -6.86 -10.79
N GLU A 91 -21.52 -7.42 -11.92
CA GLU A 91 -21.36 -8.85 -12.18
C GLU A 91 -19.90 -9.19 -12.51
N LEU A 92 -19.26 -8.39 -13.37
CA LEU A 92 -17.87 -8.56 -13.76
C LEU A 92 -16.93 -8.50 -12.56
N SER A 93 -17.10 -7.52 -11.67
CA SER A 93 -16.27 -7.38 -10.46
C SER A 93 -16.36 -8.62 -9.55
N ARG A 94 -17.56 -9.18 -9.35
CA ARG A 94 -17.77 -10.41 -8.58
C ARG A 94 -17.12 -11.61 -9.25
N LYS A 95 -17.27 -11.75 -10.57
CA LYS A 95 -16.66 -12.83 -11.36
C LYS A 95 -15.13 -12.77 -11.30
N MET A 96 -14.56 -11.58 -11.54
CA MET A 96 -13.11 -11.38 -11.51
C MET A 96 -12.52 -11.61 -10.12
N ALA A 97 -13.22 -11.20 -9.05
CA ALA A 97 -12.78 -11.44 -7.68
C ALA A 97 -12.69 -12.93 -7.32
N ALA A 98 -13.59 -13.76 -7.87
CA ALA A 98 -13.54 -15.21 -7.69
C ALA A 98 -12.36 -15.86 -8.44
N LEU A 99 -11.99 -15.30 -9.60
CA LEU A 99 -10.90 -15.82 -10.45
C LEU A 99 -9.49 -15.34 -10.03
N THR A 100 -9.39 -14.44 -9.06
CA THR A 100 -8.11 -13.82 -8.65
C THR A 100 -7.74 -14.03 -7.17
N PRO A 101 -7.71 -15.27 -6.63
CA PRO A 101 -7.22 -15.51 -5.28
C PRO A 101 -5.78 -15.00 -5.09
N GLY A 102 -5.51 -14.34 -3.97
CA GLY A 102 -4.18 -13.83 -3.62
C GLY A 102 -3.80 -12.51 -4.27
N PHE A 103 -4.62 -11.96 -5.17
CA PHE A 103 -4.33 -10.68 -5.81
C PHE A 103 -4.43 -9.53 -4.82
N THR A 104 -3.43 -8.65 -4.86
CA THR A 104 -3.43 -7.38 -4.15
C THR A 104 -4.20 -6.31 -4.93
N GLY A 105 -4.43 -5.15 -4.31
CA GLY A 105 -5.05 -4.01 -5.02
C GLY A 105 -4.23 -3.55 -6.23
N ALA A 106 -2.90 -3.63 -6.15
CA ALA A 106 -2.01 -3.29 -7.27
C ALA A 106 -2.19 -4.27 -8.44
N ASP A 107 -2.25 -5.58 -8.16
CA ASP A 107 -2.46 -6.60 -9.20
C ASP A 107 -3.80 -6.40 -9.91
N ILE A 108 -4.86 -6.12 -9.14
CA ILE A 108 -6.20 -5.84 -9.67
C ILE A 108 -6.19 -4.60 -10.57
N SER A 109 -5.57 -3.51 -10.11
CA SER A 109 -5.42 -2.29 -10.91
C SER A 109 -4.67 -2.57 -12.21
N ASN A 110 -3.62 -3.39 -12.16
CA ASN A 110 -2.83 -3.73 -13.32
C ASN A 110 -3.65 -4.54 -14.34
N VAL A 111 -4.43 -5.53 -13.90
CA VAL A 111 -5.34 -6.29 -14.78
C VAL A 111 -6.32 -5.37 -15.49
N CYS A 112 -6.93 -4.43 -14.78
CA CYS A 112 -7.85 -3.47 -15.38
C CYS A 112 -7.15 -2.55 -16.41
N ASN A 113 -5.92 -2.14 -16.14
CA ASN A 113 -5.13 -1.32 -17.04
C ASN A 113 -4.73 -2.07 -18.31
N GLU A 114 -4.28 -3.32 -18.18
CA GLU A 114 -3.94 -4.18 -19.32
C GLU A 114 -5.15 -4.45 -20.22
N ALA A 115 -6.32 -4.69 -19.63
CA ALA A 115 -7.56 -4.84 -20.41
C ALA A 115 -7.88 -3.59 -21.24
N ALA A 116 -7.68 -2.40 -20.68
CA ALA A 116 -7.87 -1.14 -21.41
C ALA A 116 -6.83 -0.95 -22.51
N LEU A 117 -5.57 -1.31 -22.25
CA LEU A 117 -4.47 -1.19 -23.21
C LEU A 117 -4.64 -2.14 -24.39
N ILE A 118 -5.11 -3.37 -24.15
CA ILE A 118 -5.46 -4.34 -25.20
C ILE A 118 -6.61 -3.80 -26.06
N ALA A 119 -7.67 -3.27 -25.46
CA ALA A 119 -8.79 -2.70 -26.21
C ALA A 119 -8.35 -1.51 -27.09
N ALA A 120 -7.52 -0.63 -26.54
CA ALA A 120 -6.95 0.49 -27.28
C ALA A 120 -6.05 0.04 -28.44
N ARG A 121 -5.23 -1.01 -28.22
CA ARG A 121 -4.36 -1.59 -29.25
C ARG A 121 -5.16 -2.21 -30.40
N ASP A 122 -6.28 -2.86 -30.08
CA ASP A 122 -7.19 -3.46 -31.06
C ASP A 122 -8.17 -2.44 -31.67
N LEU A 123 -7.92 -1.13 -31.46
CA LEU A 123 -8.73 0.01 -31.94
C LEU A 123 -10.21 -0.07 -31.56
N GLN A 124 -10.52 -0.69 -30.42
CA GLN A 124 -11.87 -0.80 -29.90
C GLN A 124 -12.24 0.46 -29.09
N THR A 125 -13.51 0.86 -29.16
CA THR A 125 -14.05 1.97 -28.35
C THR A 125 -14.38 1.56 -26.91
N GLU A 126 -14.43 0.26 -26.66
CA GLU A 126 -14.83 -0.36 -25.39
C GLU A 126 -14.13 -1.70 -25.15
N ILE A 127 -14.08 -2.10 -23.88
CA ILE A 127 -13.49 -3.37 -23.46
C ILE A 127 -14.54 -4.47 -23.57
N ASN A 128 -14.22 -5.50 -24.37
CA ASN A 128 -15.03 -6.69 -24.58
C ASN A 128 -14.41 -7.92 -23.93
N LEU A 129 -15.26 -8.81 -23.42
CA LEU A 129 -14.84 -10.15 -23.01
C LEU A 129 -14.63 -10.99 -24.27
N LYS A 130 -13.45 -11.62 -24.39
CA LYS A 130 -13.20 -12.63 -25.41
C LYS A 130 -13.73 -13.98 -24.96
#